data_AF-A0A1I2FYD6-F1
#
_entry.id   AF-A0A1I2FYD6-F1
#
_cell.length_a   1.000
_cell.length_b   1.000
_cell.length_c   1.000
_cell.angle_alpha   90.00
_cell.angle_beta   90.00
_cell.angle_gamma   90.00
#
_symmetry.space_group_name_H-M   'P 1'
#
loop_
_entity.id
_entity.type
_entity.pdbx_description
1 polymer ?
#
loop_
_entity_poly.entity_id
_entity_poly.type
_entity_poly.pdbx_seq_one_letter_code
_entity_poly.pdbx_strand_id
1 'polypeptide(L)'
;MDDLIDTIKAQLYDRISSPLAGSFIIAWCLWNWRFIVVIFSDMPVEEMFTFLDTYIYSTPSKMILFWIVGPLLTTCFYLFIYPHPARWIYEYTRKQHQKVKEIRQRMEDEEPLTKEQAREIRRVAIEARDYLESELEKETEKNKRLQAENEELKNLLQKKEHDLVDTKSNIKKVIEGKNSFDTAKRSFTINLQDAHTQSVILKLLSNLKQNPLVSKENFIKYIAIQLEIDPLEIAYFVELLLKFGFLNLDEGNLSLSSTGENLLSEENFKELQLALNSK
;
A
#
# COMPACT_ATOMS: atom_id res chain seq x y z
N MET A 1 -63.22 -24.65 22.41
CA MET A 1 -63.23 -26.07 22.01
C MET A 1 -61.85 -26.48 21.54
N ASP A 2 -61.18 -25.65 20.74
CA ASP A 2 -59.84 -25.93 20.22
C ASP A 2 -58.76 -26.04 21.31
N ASP A 3 -58.79 -25.18 22.34
CA ASP A 3 -57.83 -25.26 23.46
C ASP A 3 -57.88 -26.58 24.24
N LEU A 4 -59.05 -27.20 24.35
CA LEU A 4 -59.21 -28.52 24.99
C LEU A 4 -58.64 -29.62 24.11
N ILE A 5 -58.87 -29.53 22.79
CA ILE A 5 -58.34 -30.48 21.82
C ILE A 5 -56.81 -30.41 21.80
N ASP A 6 -56.23 -29.22 21.86
CA ASP A 6 -54.77 -29.04 21.84
C ASP A 6 -54.11 -29.44 23.16
N THR A 7 -54.78 -29.22 24.29
CA THR A 7 -54.32 -29.73 25.61
C THR A 7 -54.35 -31.27 25.65
N ILE A 8 -55.41 -31.89 25.12
CA ILE A 8 -55.52 -33.36 25.03
C ILE A 8 -54.45 -33.92 24.08
N LYS A 9 -54.23 -33.29 22.93
CA LYS A 9 -53.17 -33.69 21.99
C LYS A 9 -51.78 -33.60 22.63
N ALA A 10 -51.46 -32.52 23.33
CA ALA A 10 -50.17 -32.35 23.99
C ALA A 10 -49.92 -33.42 25.06
N GLN A 11 -50.90 -33.68 25.93
CA GLN A 11 -50.78 -34.71 26.96
C GLN A 11 -50.74 -36.13 26.39
N LEU A 12 -51.48 -36.37 25.30
CA LEU A 12 -51.48 -37.64 24.61
C LEU A 12 -50.17 -37.85 23.86
N TYR A 13 -49.60 -36.81 23.26
CA TYR A 13 -48.30 -36.86 22.58
C TYR A 13 -47.17 -37.17 23.56
N ASP A 14 -47.10 -36.50 24.71
CA ASP A 14 -46.09 -36.78 25.75
C ASP A 14 -46.18 -38.21 26.28
N ARG A 15 -47.39 -38.76 26.39
CA ARG A 15 -47.60 -40.14 26.88
C ARG A 15 -47.37 -41.19 25.79
N ILE A 16 -47.81 -40.97 24.55
CA ILE A 16 -47.56 -41.87 23.40
C ILE A 16 -46.08 -41.85 22.97
N SER A 17 -45.35 -40.77 23.27
CA SER A 17 -43.90 -40.68 23.04
C SER A 17 -43.10 -41.71 23.84
N SER A 18 -43.68 -42.30 24.89
CA SER A 18 -43.09 -43.45 25.57
C SER A 18 -43.28 -44.72 24.71
N PRO A 19 -42.19 -45.41 24.31
CA PRO A 19 -42.28 -46.66 23.53
C PRO A 19 -43.17 -47.72 24.19
N LEU A 20 -43.28 -47.72 25.52
CA LEU A 20 -44.13 -48.63 26.27
C LEU A 20 -45.62 -48.29 26.12
N ALA A 21 -45.98 -47.02 26.29
CA ALA A 21 -47.37 -46.59 26.23
C ALA A 21 -47.92 -46.67 24.79
N GLY A 22 -47.13 -46.23 23.80
CA GLY A 22 -47.52 -46.35 22.38
C GLY A 22 -47.72 -47.80 21.96
N SER A 23 -46.77 -48.68 22.29
CA SER A 23 -46.87 -50.12 21.97
C SER A 23 -48.03 -50.80 22.72
N PHE A 24 -48.29 -50.39 23.97
CA PHE A 24 -49.42 -50.89 24.76
C PHE A 24 -50.77 -50.48 24.20
N ILE A 25 -50.94 -49.22 23.77
CA ILE A 25 -52.19 -48.76 23.15
C ILE A 25 -52.46 -49.56 21.87
N ILE A 26 -51.46 -49.75 21.01
CA ILE A 26 -51.60 -50.54 19.78
C ILE A 26 -51.94 -52.01 20.12
N ALA A 27 -51.22 -52.62 21.05
CA ALA A 27 -51.52 -53.99 21.49
C ALA A 27 -52.92 -54.10 22.10
N TRP A 28 -53.35 -53.10 22.89
CA TRP A 28 -54.69 -53.05 23.47
C TRP A 28 -55.77 -52.97 22.39
N CYS A 29 -55.57 -52.15 21.36
CA CYS A 29 -56.47 -52.08 20.21
C CYS A 29 -56.53 -53.41 19.44
N LEU A 30 -55.40 -54.10 19.28
CA LEU A 30 -55.35 -55.41 18.61
C LEU A 30 -56.09 -56.49 19.40
N TRP A 31 -55.92 -56.53 20.73
CA TRP A 31 -56.61 -57.51 21.58
C TRP A 31 -58.09 -57.18 21.76
N ASN A 32 -58.47 -55.90 21.78
CA ASN A 32 -59.83 -55.41 21.95
C ASN A 32 -60.45 -54.91 20.63
N TRP A 33 -60.05 -55.49 19.49
CA TRP A 33 -60.56 -55.07 18.17
C TRP A 33 -62.07 -55.21 18.05
N ARG A 34 -62.67 -56.24 18.68
CA ARG A 34 -64.12 -56.43 18.70
C ARG A 34 -64.84 -55.31 19.45
N PHE A 35 -64.27 -54.83 20.55
CA PHE A 35 -64.80 -53.70 21.30
C PHE A 35 -64.80 -52.42 20.45
N ILE A 36 -63.69 -52.17 19.73
CA ILE A 36 -63.58 -51.03 18.81
C ILE A 36 -64.67 -51.14 17.71
N VAL A 37 -64.81 -52.29 17.07
CA VAL A 37 -65.82 -52.50 16.03
C VAL A 37 -67.24 -52.28 16.55
N VAL A 38 -67.55 -52.72 17.76
CA VAL A 38 -68.88 -52.56 18.35
C VAL A 38 -69.16 -51.09 18.70
N ILE A 39 -68.17 -50.33 19.19
CA ILE A 39 -68.32 -48.88 19.43
C ILE A 39 -68.65 -48.12 18.14
N PHE A 40 -68.09 -48.54 17.01
CA PHE A 40 -68.34 -47.93 15.70
C PHE A 40 -69.54 -48.56 14.96
N SER A 41 -70.27 -49.48 15.61
CA SER A 41 -71.49 -50.06 15.05
C SER A 41 -72.72 -49.23 15.45
N ASP A 42 -73.75 -49.22 14.60
CA ASP A 42 -75.02 -48.52 14.87
C ASP A 42 -75.92 -49.25 15.90
N MET A 43 -75.33 -50.11 16.74
CA MET A 43 -76.06 -50.92 17.73
C MET A 43 -76.53 -50.04 18.91
N PRO A 44 -77.76 -50.25 19.43
CA PRO A 44 -78.20 -49.61 20.66
C PRO A 44 -77.24 -49.92 21.82
N VAL A 45 -76.97 -48.91 22.67
CA VAL A 45 -75.99 -49.01 23.76
C VAL A 45 -76.25 -50.21 24.70
N GLU A 46 -77.52 -50.52 24.97
CA GLU A 46 -77.92 -51.65 25.81
C GLU A 46 -77.61 -53.02 25.17
N GLU A 47 -77.83 -53.14 23.86
CA GLU A 47 -77.49 -54.35 23.10
C GLU A 47 -75.97 -54.52 22.97
N MET A 48 -75.23 -53.41 22.84
CA MET A 48 -73.76 -53.41 22.81
C MET A 48 -73.17 -53.99 24.10
N PHE A 49 -73.58 -53.50 25.27
CA PHE A 49 -73.06 -54.01 26.55
C PHE A 49 -73.43 -55.48 26.77
N THR A 50 -74.69 -55.84 26.48
CA THR A 50 -75.15 -57.23 26.56
C THR A 50 -74.33 -58.15 25.63
N PHE A 51 -74.02 -57.69 24.42
CA PHE A 51 -73.21 -58.43 23.46
C PHE A 51 -71.77 -58.60 23.95
N LEU A 52 -71.17 -57.52 24.46
CA LEU A 52 -69.80 -57.54 25.00
C LEU A 52 -69.69 -58.48 26.20
N ASP A 53 -70.61 -58.38 27.16
CA ASP A 53 -70.57 -59.19 28.39
C ASP A 53 -70.90 -60.66 28.13
N THR A 54 -71.79 -60.95 27.19
CA THR A 54 -72.21 -62.32 26.88
C THR A 54 -71.19 -63.06 26.01
N TYR A 55 -70.68 -62.42 24.95
CA TYR A 55 -69.90 -63.10 23.91
C TYR A 55 -68.39 -62.84 23.99
N ILE A 56 -67.96 -61.71 24.55
CA ILE A 56 -66.55 -61.28 24.49
C ILE A 56 -65.91 -61.35 25.88
N TYR A 57 -66.59 -60.86 26.92
CA TYR A 57 -66.12 -60.80 28.30
C TYR A 57 -66.93 -61.71 29.23
N SER A 58 -67.33 -62.88 28.73
CA SER A 58 -68.19 -63.88 29.40
C SER A 58 -67.74 -64.33 30.81
N THR A 59 -66.51 -64.00 31.22
CA THR A 59 -65.94 -64.43 32.49
C THR A 59 -64.93 -63.38 32.97
N PRO A 60 -64.87 -63.07 34.27
CA PRO A 60 -63.91 -62.09 34.82
C PRO A 60 -62.44 -62.38 34.46
N SER A 61 -62.08 -63.67 34.33
CA SER A 61 -60.74 -64.08 33.89
C SER A 61 -60.43 -63.67 32.44
N LYS A 62 -61.40 -63.81 31.53
CA LYS A 62 -61.26 -63.35 30.14
C LYS A 62 -61.20 -61.83 30.09
N MET A 63 -62.01 -61.14 30.88
CA MET A 63 -61.97 -59.68 30.97
C MET A 63 -60.56 -59.19 31.34
N ILE A 64 -59.97 -59.69 32.42
CA ILE A 64 -58.60 -59.32 32.84
C ILE A 64 -57.57 -59.69 31.77
N LEU A 65 -57.75 -60.84 31.10
CA LEU A 65 -56.86 -61.30 30.04
C LEU A 65 -56.85 -60.36 28.84
N PHE A 66 -58.02 -59.97 28.33
CA PHE A 66 -58.13 -59.13 27.14
C PHE A 66 -57.84 -57.64 27.42
N TRP A 67 -58.18 -57.14 28.61
CA TRP A 67 -58.00 -55.73 28.96
C TRP A 67 -56.58 -55.37 29.39
N ILE A 68 -55.90 -56.27 30.13
CA ILE A 68 -54.62 -55.93 30.77
C ILE A 68 -53.55 -56.94 30.39
N VAL A 69 -53.73 -58.24 30.67
CA VAL A 69 -52.64 -59.22 30.62
C VAL A 69 -52.16 -59.48 29.18
N GLY A 70 -53.07 -59.66 28.23
CA GLY A 70 -52.77 -59.90 26.81
C GLY A 70 -52.05 -58.73 26.14
N PRO A 71 -52.61 -57.50 26.22
CA PRO A 71 -51.93 -56.30 25.72
C PRO A 71 -50.57 -56.07 26.38
N LEU A 72 -50.46 -56.22 27.70
CA LEU A 72 -49.19 -56.04 28.43
C LEU A 72 -48.15 -57.07 28.02
N LEU A 73 -48.53 -58.35 27.95
CA LEU A 73 -47.62 -59.43 27.57
C LEU A 73 -47.14 -59.27 26.12
N THR A 74 -48.03 -58.88 25.21
CA THR A 74 -47.70 -58.61 23.80
C THR A 74 -46.78 -57.40 23.67
N THR A 75 -47.02 -56.37 24.47
CA THR A 75 -46.17 -55.16 24.52
C THR A 75 -44.77 -55.50 25.02
N CYS A 76 -44.67 -56.23 26.13
CA CYS A 76 -43.39 -56.70 26.65
C CYS A 76 -42.67 -57.57 25.61
N PHE A 77 -43.38 -58.55 25.04
CA PHE A 77 -42.83 -59.43 24.00
C PHE A 77 -42.29 -58.61 22.83
N TYR A 78 -43.07 -57.66 22.30
CA TYR A 78 -42.63 -56.77 21.22
C TYR A 78 -41.40 -55.95 21.63
N LEU A 79 -41.41 -55.30 22.78
CA LEU A 79 -40.29 -54.45 23.22
C LEU A 79 -39.00 -55.21 23.53
N PHE A 80 -39.08 -56.46 23.98
CA PHE A 80 -37.89 -57.27 24.27
C PHE A 80 -37.38 -58.03 23.05
N ILE A 81 -38.28 -58.48 22.18
CA ILE A 81 -37.91 -59.30 21.03
C ILE A 81 -37.59 -58.44 19.83
N TYR A 82 -38.33 -57.37 19.54
CA TYR A 82 -38.08 -56.49 18.39
C TYR A 82 -36.66 -55.90 18.32
N PRO A 83 -35.99 -55.54 19.44
CA PRO A 83 -34.61 -55.03 19.39
C PRO A 83 -33.59 -56.06 18.86
N HIS A 84 -33.83 -57.36 19.03
CA HIS A 84 -32.89 -58.40 18.60
C HIS A 84 -32.77 -58.51 17.06
N PRO A 85 -33.85 -58.74 16.29
CA PRO A 85 -33.79 -58.72 14.84
C PRO A 85 -33.42 -57.33 14.31
N ALA A 86 -33.85 -56.24 14.97
CA ALA A 86 -33.47 -54.90 14.56
C ALA A 86 -31.94 -54.68 14.63
N ARG A 87 -31.28 -55.12 15.71
CA ARG A 87 -29.82 -55.08 15.82
C ARG A 87 -29.14 -55.92 14.74
N TRP A 88 -29.64 -57.13 14.50
CA TRP A 88 -29.09 -58.02 13.46
C TRP A 88 -29.20 -57.42 12.06
N ILE A 89 -30.37 -56.87 11.71
CA ILE A 89 -30.59 -56.17 10.43
C ILE A 89 -29.68 -54.95 10.32
N TYR A 90 -29.53 -54.18 11.40
CA TYR A 90 -28.66 -53.01 11.41
C TYR A 90 -27.19 -53.39 11.19
N GLU A 91 -26.69 -54.42 11.87
CA GLU A 91 -25.32 -54.92 11.67
C GLU A 91 -25.10 -55.44 10.25
N TYR A 92 -26.06 -56.20 9.71
CA TYR A 92 -26.01 -56.69 8.35
C TYR A 92 -25.95 -55.53 7.35
N THR A 93 -26.85 -54.56 7.50
CA THR A 93 -26.94 -53.38 6.62
C THR A 93 -25.67 -52.56 6.67
N ARG A 94 -25.11 -52.32 7.86
CA ARG A 94 -23.84 -51.61 8.03
C ARG A 94 -22.68 -52.32 7.34
N LYS A 95 -22.59 -53.65 7.46
CA LYS A 95 -21.58 -54.46 6.77
C LYS A 95 -21.73 -54.37 5.25
N GLN A 96 -22.96 -54.38 4.73
CA GLN A 96 -23.19 -54.22 3.29
C GLN A 96 -22.79 -52.83 2.79
N HIS A 97 -23.13 -51.76 3.53
CA HIS A 97 -22.69 -50.41 3.17
C HIS A 97 -21.17 -50.26 3.16
N GLN A 98 -20.46 -50.89 4.11
CA GLN A 98 -19.00 -50.92 4.11
C GLN A 98 -18.46 -51.64 2.87
N LYS A 99 -18.99 -52.82 2.53
CA LYS A 99 -18.59 -53.55 1.32
C LYS A 99 -18.84 -52.75 0.03
N VAL A 100 -19.99 -52.10 -0.08
CA VAL A 100 -20.31 -51.25 -1.23
C VAL A 100 -19.34 -50.06 -1.31
N LYS A 101 -19.00 -49.46 -0.16
CA LYS A 101 -18.01 -48.38 -0.11
C LYS A 101 -16.62 -48.86 -0.55
N GLU A 102 -16.17 -50.02 -0.07
CA GLU A 102 -14.91 -50.63 -0.48
C GLU A 102 -14.89 -50.98 -1.97
N ILE A 103 -15.99 -51.50 -2.52
CA ILE A 103 -16.12 -51.77 -3.96
C ILE A 103 -16.05 -50.46 -4.76
N ARG A 104 -16.75 -49.40 -4.35
CA ARG A 104 -16.67 -48.09 -5.02
C ARG A 104 -15.26 -47.52 -4.99
N GLN A 105 -14.60 -47.52 -3.84
CA GLN A 105 -13.22 -47.07 -3.70
C GLN A 105 -12.26 -47.84 -4.62
N ARG A 106 -12.46 -49.15 -4.80
CA ARG A 106 -11.70 -49.95 -5.75
C ARG A 106 -12.02 -49.69 -7.22
N MET A 107 -13.25 -49.26 -7.55
CA MET A 107 -13.64 -48.96 -8.93
C MET A 107 -13.30 -47.53 -9.34
N GLU A 108 -13.23 -46.61 -8.39
CA GLU A 108 -12.95 -45.18 -8.61
C GLU A 108 -11.44 -44.87 -8.59
N ASP A 109 -10.56 -45.87 -8.45
CA ASP A 109 -9.09 -45.74 -8.27
C ASP A 109 -8.67 -44.78 -7.14
N GLU A 110 -9.60 -44.40 -6.26
CA GLU A 110 -9.34 -43.63 -5.06
C GLU A 110 -8.90 -44.58 -3.94
N GLU A 111 -7.63 -44.98 -3.94
CA GLU A 111 -7.04 -45.62 -2.76
C GLU A 111 -7.10 -44.63 -1.59
N PRO A 112 -7.85 -44.92 -0.51
CA PRO A 112 -7.86 -44.03 0.64
C PRO A 112 -6.46 -44.01 1.25
N LEU A 113 -5.88 -42.81 1.33
CA LEU A 113 -4.53 -42.58 1.87
C LEU A 113 -4.36 -43.32 3.20
N THR A 114 -3.32 -44.15 3.28
CA THR A 114 -2.94 -44.78 4.55
C THR A 114 -2.49 -43.70 5.53
N LYS A 115 -2.57 -43.98 6.84
CA LYS A 115 -2.12 -43.03 7.87
C LYS A 115 -0.66 -42.61 7.67
N GLU A 116 0.17 -43.48 7.10
CA GLU A 116 1.57 -43.23 6.79
C GLU A 116 1.71 -42.29 5.60
N GLN A 117 0.99 -42.52 4.51
CA GLN A 117 0.95 -41.61 3.35
C GLN A 117 0.44 -40.21 3.75
N ALA A 118 -0.61 -40.14 4.58
CA ALA A 118 -1.13 -38.87 5.07
C ALA A 118 -0.13 -38.12 5.97
N ARG A 119 0.71 -38.84 6.74
CA ARG A 119 1.80 -38.24 7.52
C ARG A 119 2.93 -37.74 6.63
N GLU A 120 3.29 -38.51 5.61
CA GLU A 120 4.33 -38.14 4.65
C GLU A 120 3.95 -36.88 3.87
N ILE A 121 2.72 -36.82 3.34
CA ILE A 121 2.20 -35.63 2.64
C ILE A 121 2.25 -34.40 3.55
N ARG A 122 1.90 -34.55 4.83
CA ARG A 122 2.00 -33.44 5.80
C ARG A 122 3.44 -33.01 6.03
N ARG A 123 4.39 -33.94 6.12
CA ARG A 123 5.81 -33.61 6.27
C ARG A 123 6.31 -32.83 5.06
N VAL A 124 6.06 -33.34 3.85
CA VAL A 124 6.44 -32.67 2.59
C VAL A 124 5.80 -31.28 2.49
N ALA A 125 4.54 -31.12 2.90
CA ALA A 125 3.88 -29.82 2.91
C ALA A 125 4.52 -28.82 3.88
N ILE A 126 4.96 -29.28 5.05
CA ILE A 126 5.69 -28.44 6.02
C ILE A 126 7.05 -28.05 5.45
N GLU A 127 7.83 -29.00 4.93
CA GLU A 127 9.13 -28.73 4.32
C GLU A 127 9.03 -27.74 3.14
N ALA A 128 8.03 -27.92 2.28
CA ALA A 128 7.77 -27.01 1.16
C ALA A 128 7.41 -25.60 1.64
N ARG A 129 6.60 -25.48 2.71
CA ARG A 129 6.25 -24.19 3.29
C ARG A 129 7.47 -23.50 3.88
N ASP A 130 8.27 -24.21 4.66
CA ASP A 130 9.46 -23.65 5.31
C ASP A 130 10.50 -23.23 4.26
N TYR A 131 10.65 -23.99 3.16
CA TYR A 131 11.46 -23.60 2.00
C TYR A 131 10.94 -22.31 1.36
N LEU A 132 9.64 -22.22 1.07
CA LEU A 132 9.03 -21.02 0.47
C LEU A 132 9.16 -19.79 1.36
N GLU A 133 9.02 -19.95 2.68
CA GLU A 133 9.18 -18.86 3.65
C GLU A 133 10.62 -18.34 3.66
N SER A 134 11.61 -19.24 3.62
CA SER A 134 13.02 -18.84 3.53
C SER A 134 13.34 -18.08 2.23
N GLU A 135 12.71 -18.46 1.12
CA GLU A 135 12.92 -17.80 -0.17
C GLU A 135 12.22 -16.43 -0.22
N LEU A 136 11.03 -16.35 0.37
CA LEU A 136 10.31 -15.09 0.56
C LEU A 136 11.14 -14.11 1.39
N GLU A 137 11.76 -14.58 2.48
CA GLU A 137 12.59 -13.74 3.33
C GLU A 137 13.78 -13.15 2.57
N LYS A 138 14.52 -13.97 1.80
CA LYS A 138 15.62 -13.50 0.95
C LYS A 138 15.17 -12.45 -0.06
N GLU A 139 14.06 -12.69 -0.74
CA GLU A 139 13.54 -11.75 -1.73
C GLU A 139 13.05 -10.45 -1.08
N THR A 140 12.44 -10.52 0.12
CA THR A 140 12.08 -9.30 0.86
C THR A 140 13.31 -8.50 1.30
N GLU A 141 14.38 -9.16 1.72
CA GLU A 141 15.63 -8.49 2.09
C GLU A 141 16.26 -7.81 0.87
N LYS A 142 16.31 -8.50 -0.26
CA LYS A 142 16.79 -7.96 -1.53
C LYS A 142 15.96 -6.75 -1.97
N ASN A 143 14.64 -6.83 -1.86
CA ASN A 143 13.75 -5.73 -2.21
C ASN A 143 13.99 -4.51 -1.30
N LYS A 144 14.16 -4.72 0.01
CA LYS A 144 14.55 -3.65 0.95
C LYS A 144 15.89 -3.01 0.58
N ARG A 145 16.89 -3.81 0.20
CA ARG A 145 18.20 -3.29 -0.26
C ARG A 145 18.06 -2.44 -1.52
N LEU A 146 17.31 -2.92 -2.52
CA LEU A 146 17.05 -2.19 -3.75
C LEU A 146 16.25 -0.90 -3.52
N GLN A 147 15.31 -0.91 -2.56
CA GLN A 147 14.59 0.31 -2.17
C GLN A 147 15.53 1.34 -1.53
N ALA A 148 16.42 0.91 -0.63
CA ALA A 148 17.41 1.79 -0.03
C ALA A 148 18.36 2.39 -1.07
N GLU A 149 18.84 1.58 -2.02
CA GLU A 149 19.68 2.04 -3.12
C GLU A 149 18.95 3.04 -4.03
N ASN A 150 17.68 2.79 -4.34
CA ASN A 150 16.86 3.74 -5.12
C ASN A 150 16.68 5.08 -4.41
N GLU A 151 16.43 5.07 -3.09
CA GLU A 151 16.33 6.31 -2.31
C GLU A 151 17.67 7.06 -2.26
N GLU A 152 18.80 6.34 -2.12
CA GLU A 152 20.12 6.96 -2.19
C GLU A 152 20.39 7.60 -3.55
N LEU A 153 20.12 6.88 -4.65
CA LEU A 153 20.27 7.40 -6.01
C LEU A 153 19.38 8.63 -6.25
N LYS A 154 18.15 8.62 -5.73
CA LYS A 154 17.23 9.75 -5.84
C LYS A 154 17.74 10.98 -5.09
N ASN A 155 18.30 10.80 -3.89
CA ASN A 155 18.92 11.88 -3.13
C ASN A 155 20.16 12.43 -3.84
N LEU A 156 20.98 11.56 -4.43
CA LEU A 156 22.14 11.97 -5.24
C LEU A 156 21.71 12.76 -6.47
N LEU A 157 20.67 12.32 -7.17
CA LEU A 157 20.11 13.04 -8.32
C LEU A 157 19.60 14.43 -7.91
N GLN A 158 18.84 14.52 -6.83
CA GLN A 158 18.33 15.81 -6.32
C GLN A 158 19.47 16.77 -5.96
N LYS A 159 20.54 16.26 -5.34
CA LYS A 159 21.74 17.06 -5.05
C LYS A 159 22.42 17.54 -6.33
N LYS A 160 22.59 16.67 -7.32
CA LYS A 160 23.16 17.03 -8.62
C LYS A 160 22.31 18.05 -9.37
N GLU A 161 21.00 17.96 -9.30
CA GLU A 161 20.08 18.95 -9.88
C GLU A 161 20.24 20.31 -9.20
N HIS A 162 20.33 20.35 -7.86
CA HIS A 162 20.60 21.58 -7.13
C HIS A 162 21.94 22.20 -7.53
N ASP A 163 23.02 21.41 -7.53
CA ASP A 163 24.36 21.85 -7.95
C ASP A 163 24.34 22.40 -9.40
N LEU A 164 23.56 21.78 -10.30
CA LEU A 164 23.39 22.24 -11.68
C LEU A 164 22.65 23.58 -11.75
N VAL A 165 21.62 23.78 -10.94
CA VAL A 165 20.87 25.05 -10.87
C VAL A 165 21.78 26.16 -10.36
N ASP A 166 22.56 25.91 -9.30
CA ASP A 166 23.53 26.86 -8.76
C ASP A 166 24.60 27.21 -9.78
N THR A 167 25.13 26.20 -10.47
CA THR A 167 26.14 26.40 -11.52
C THR A 167 25.57 27.23 -12.67
N LYS A 168 24.35 26.94 -13.13
CA LYS A 168 23.66 27.74 -14.18
C LYS A 168 23.43 29.18 -13.72
N SER A 169 23.03 29.40 -12.48
CA SER A 169 22.85 30.74 -11.89
C SER A 169 24.17 31.52 -11.87
N ASN A 170 25.25 30.87 -11.44
CA ASN A 170 26.58 31.47 -11.43
C ASN A 170 27.08 31.80 -12.85
N ILE A 171 26.89 30.89 -13.81
CA ILE A 171 27.22 31.16 -15.23
C ILE A 171 26.41 32.34 -15.77
N LYS A 172 25.11 32.42 -15.45
CA LYS A 172 24.26 33.54 -15.89
C LYS A 172 24.76 34.88 -15.35
N LYS A 173 25.13 34.95 -14.06
CA LYS A 173 25.73 36.16 -13.46
C LYS A 173 27.04 36.56 -14.14
N VAL A 174 27.89 35.59 -14.47
CA VAL A 174 29.15 35.84 -15.19
C VAL A 174 28.89 36.37 -16.60
N ILE A 175 27.90 35.83 -17.31
CA ILE A 175 27.51 36.31 -18.65
C ILE A 175 26.90 37.71 -18.58
N GLU A 176 26.02 37.98 -17.61
CA GLU A 176 25.41 39.29 -17.40
C GLU A 176 26.48 40.35 -17.06
N GLY A 177 27.46 40.02 -16.21
CA GLY A 177 28.61 40.90 -15.93
C GLY A 177 29.54 41.13 -17.11
N LYS A 178 29.64 40.18 -18.04
CA LYS A 178 30.43 40.34 -19.28
C LYS A 178 29.70 41.22 -20.30
N ASN A 179 28.38 41.08 -20.40
CA ASN A 179 27.56 41.90 -21.29
C ASN A 179 27.46 43.35 -20.82
N SER A 180 27.43 43.62 -19.51
CA SER A 180 27.50 44.99 -18.99
C SER A 180 28.85 45.64 -19.28
N PHE A 181 29.95 44.88 -19.20
CA PHE A 181 31.29 45.33 -19.62
C PHE A 181 31.37 45.62 -21.13
N ASP A 182 30.82 44.75 -21.98
CA ASP A 182 30.80 44.98 -23.43
C ASP A 182 29.86 46.13 -23.85
N THR A 183 28.83 46.43 -23.05
CA THR A 183 27.94 47.57 -23.28
C THR A 183 28.61 48.89 -22.88
N ALA A 184 29.29 48.92 -21.72
CA ALA A 184 30.12 50.06 -21.31
C ALA A 184 31.25 50.34 -22.31
N LYS A 185 31.83 49.29 -22.91
CA LYS A 185 32.80 49.40 -24.00
C LYS A 185 32.23 50.06 -25.27
N ARG A 186 30.93 49.94 -25.55
CA ARG A 186 30.28 50.53 -26.73
C ARG A 186 29.76 51.95 -26.49
N SER A 187 29.46 52.33 -25.25
CA SER A 187 28.93 53.66 -24.91
C SER A 187 30.01 54.69 -24.56
N PHE A 188 31.28 54.28 -24.44
CA PHE A 188 32.38 55.16 -24.07
C PHE A 188 32.62 56.24 -25.14
N THR A 189 32.02 57.40 -24.94
CA THR A 189 32.24 58.62 -25.72
C THR A 189 32.69 59.71 -24.76
N ILE A 190 33.88 59.58 -24.17
CA ILE A 190 34.47 60.75 -23.49
C ILE A 190 34.64 61.81 -24.57
N ASN A 191 33.89 62.89 -24.45
CA ASN A 191 34.04 64.04 -25.34
C ASN A 191 35.33 64.76 -24.96
N LEU A 192 36.46 64.25 -25.45
CA LEU A 192 37.79 64.78 -25.21
C LEU A 192 37.98 66.19 -25.79
N GLN A 193 37.00 66.75 -26.50
CA GLN A 193 37.02 68.15 -26.97
C GLN A 193 36.56 69.13 -25.89
N ASP A 194 35.91 68.67 -24.83
CA ASP A 194 35.55 69.51 -23.70
C ASP A 194 36.81 69.99 -22.96
N ALA A 195 37.00 71.31 -22.92
CA ALA A 195 38.16 71.95 -22.30
C ALA A 195 38.27 71.62 -20.81
N HIS A 196 37.14 71.38 -20.13
CA HIS A 196 37.14 70.99 -18.73
C HIS A 196 37.74 69.57 -18.56
N THR A 197 37.26 68.60 -19.35
CA THR A 197 37.76 67.22 -19.38
C THR A 197 39.26 67.16 -19.69
N GLN A 198 39.75 67.93 -20.67
CA GLN A 198 41.19 68.01 -20.99
C GLN A 198 42.00 68.53 -19.79
N SER A 199 41.53 69.62 -19.16
CA SER A 199 42.25 70.23 -18.04
C SER A 199 42.36 69.30 -16.83
N VAL A 200 41.33 68.48 -16.59
CA VAL A 200 41.32 67.51 -15.50
C VAL A 200 42.26 66.34 -15.82
N ILE A 201 42.22 65.79 -17.04
CA ILE A 201 43.13 64.72 -17.47
C ILE A 201 44.60 65.17 -17.38
N LEU A 202 44.92 66.39 -17.84
CA LEU A 202 46.29 66.92 -17.75
C LEU A 202 46.74 67.12 -16.30
N LYS A 203 45.89 67.66 -15.42
CA LYS A 203 46.18 67.77 -13.98
C LYS A 203 46.43 66.40 -13.37
N LEU A 204 45.67 65.39 -13.75
CA LEU A 204 45.80 64.02 -13.25
C LEU A 204 47.11 63.36 -13.70
N LEU A 205 47.46 63.45 -14.99
CA LEU A 205 48.73 62.94 -15.50
C LEU A 205 49.91 63.66 -14.84
N SER A 206 49.79 64.96 -14.58
CA SER A 206 50.80 65.71 -13.83
C SER A 206 50.94 65.24 -12.38
N ASN A 207 49.83 64.88 -11.72
CA ASN A 207 49.83 64.34 -10.37
C ASN A 207 50.43 62.93 -10.31
N LEU A 208 50.18 62.09 -11.32
CA LEU A 208 50.82 60.77 -11.44
C LEU A 208 52.33 60.87 -11.66
N LYS A 209 52.78 61.88 -12.42
CA LYS A 209 54.21 62.16 -12.58
C LYS A 209 54.87 62.53 -11.24
N GLN A 210 54.17 63.26 -10.39
CA GLN A 210 54.67 63.68 -9.08
C GLN A 210 54.55 62.58 -8.02
N ASN A 211 53.59 61.65 -8.15
CA ASN A 211 53.35 60.55 -7.22
C ASN A 211 53.14 59.21 -7.97
N PRO A 212 54.22 58.52 -8.35
CA PRO A 212 54.19 57.38 -9.28
C PRO A 212 53.74 56.02 -8.68
N LEU A 213 53.08 56.00 -7.52
CA LEU A 213 52.70 54.76 -6.81
C LEU A 213 51.26 54.83 -6.28
N VAL A 214 50.31 55.11 -7.16
CA VAL A 214 48.88 55.04 -6.82
C VAL A 214 48.32 53.72 -7.32
N SER A 215 47.63 52.97 -6.44
CA SER A 215 46.97 51.74 -6.86
C SER A 215 45.94 52.03 -7.95
N LYS A 216 45.86 51.16 -8.95
CA LYS A 216 44.94 51.32 -10.09
C LYS A 216 43.50 51.60 -9.65
N GLU A 217 43.02 50.90 -8.62
CA GLU A 217 41.67 51.08 -8.09
C GLU A 217 41.45 52.45 -7.43
N ASN A 218 42.43 52.94 -6.66
CA ASN A 218 42.32 54.26 -6.03
C ASN A 218 42.40 55.37 -7.07
N PHE A 219 43.22 55.18 -8.10
CA PHE A 219 43.30 56.10 -9.23
C PHE A 219 41.97 56.20 -9.98
N ILE A 220 41.35 55.06 -10.30
CA ILE A 220 40.05 55.01 -10.97
C ILE A 220 38.97 55.70 -10.12
N LYS A 221 38.88 55.37 -8.83
CA LYS A 221 37.91 55.99 -7.91
C LYS A 221 38.11 57.50 -7.80
N TYR A 222 39.36 57.95 -7.70
CA TYR A 222 39.69 59.36 -7.60
C TYR A 222 39.24 60.13 -8.85
N ILE A 223 39.53 59.61 -10.05
CA ILE A 223 39.14 60.26 -11.30
C ILE A 223 37.62 60.26 -11.49
N ALA A 224 36.96 59.14 -11.17
CA ALA A 224 35.51 59.02 -11.26
C ALA A 224 34.80 60.09 -10.42
N ILE A 225 35.31 60.34 -9.20
CA ILE A 225 34.80 61.40 -8.31
C ILE A 225 35.06 62.80 -8.88
N GLN A 226 36.26 63.06 -9.42
CA GLN A 226 36.63 64.38 -9.92
C GLN A 226 35.89 64.79 -11.20
N LEU A 227 35.57 63.81 -12.05
CA LEU A 227 34.89 64.05 -13.32
C LEU A 227 33.36 63.83 -13.24
N GLU A 228 32.85 63.37 -12.10
CA GLU A 228 31.46 62.90 -11.95
C GLU A 228 31.08 61.84 -13.02
N ILE A 229 32.04 60.99 -13.39
CA ILE A 229 31.90 59.92 -14.39
C ILE A 229 31.83 58.57 -13.68
N ASP A 230 31.11 57.61 -14.27
CA ASP A 230 31.04 56.24 -13.76
C ASP A 230 32.47 55.63 -13.61
N PRO A 231 32.83 55.07 -12.44
CA PRO A 231 34.11 54.40 -12.24
C PRO A 231 34.46 53.34 -13.29
N LEU A 232 33.45 52.69 -13.90
CA LEU A 232 33.65 51.71 -14.95
C LEU A 232 34.19 52.35 -16.24
N GLU A 233 33.73 53.55 -16.59
CA GLU A 233 34.19 54.30 -17.75
C GLU A 233 35.64 54.76 -17.57
N ILE A 234 35.97 55.21 -16.36
CA ILE A 234 37.35 55.58 -16.01
C ILE A 234 38.26 54.35 -16.03
N ALA A 235 37.80 53.19 -15.54
CA ALA A 235 38.56 51.95 -15.61
C ALA A 235 38.91 51.59 -17.06
N TYR A 236 37.96 51.74 -17.98
CA TYR A 236 38.19 51.54 -19.41
C TYR A 236 39.20 52.53 -20.00
N PHE A 237 39.09 53.82 -19.65
CA PHE A 237 40.07 54.83 -20.07
C PHE A 237 41.49 54.48 -19.61
N VAL A 238 41.64 54.06 -18.36
CA VAL A 238 42.93 53.64 -17.78
C VAL A 238 43.48 52.40 -18.49
N GLU A 239 42.65 51.40 -18.79
CA GLU A 239 43.04 50.23 -19.60
C GLU A 239 43.50 50.62 -20.99
N LEU A 240 42.86 51.62 -21.58
CA LEU A 240 43.23 52.11 -22.90
C LEU A 240 44.59 52.82 -22.85
N LEU A 241 44.83 53.65 -21.84
CA LEU A 241 46.14 54.28 -21.62
C LEU A 241 47.25 53.24 -21.36
N LEU A 242 46.96 52.17 -20.61
CA LEU A 242 47.89 51.04 -20.44
C LEU A 242 48.17 50.34 -21.76
N LYS A 243 47.13 50.07 -22.55
CA LYS A 243 47.24 49.37 -23.85
C LYS A 243 48.05 50.16 -24.88
N PHE A 244 47.90 51.48 -24.90
CA PHE A 244 48.69 52.35 -25.78
C PHE A 244 50.08 52.66 -25.20
N GLY A 245 50.41 52.08 -24.05
CA GLY A 245 51.72 52.23 -23.44
C GLY A 245 51.99 53.63 -22.92
N PHE A 246 50.94 54.37 -22.54
CA PHE A 246 51.06 55.68 -21.88
C PHE A 246 51.21 55.54 -20.37
N LEU A 247 50.57 54.53 -19.79
CA LEU A 247 50.76 54.13 -18.39
C LEU A 247 51.48 52.78 -18.32
N ASN A 248 52.19 52.55 -17.23
CA ASN A 248 52.71 51.24 -16.83
C ASN A 248 51.97 50.77 -15.58
N LEU A 249 51.84 49.46 -15.42
CA LEU A 249 51.24 48.83 -14.25
C LEU A 249 52.23 47.84 -13.64
N ASP A 250 52.87 48.24 -12.55
CA ASP A 250 53.83 47.43 -11.81
C ASP A 250 53.26 47.10 -10.43
N GLU A 251 53.11 45.81 -10.13
CA GLU A 251 52.59 45.31 -8.84
C GLU A 251 51.25 45.96 -8.40
N GLY A 252 50.40 46.34 -9.36
CA GLY A 252 49.10 46.96 -9.11
C GLY A 252 49.13 48.49 -8.97
N ASN A 253 50.31 49.12 -9.04
CA ASN A 253 50.49 50.57 -9.01
C ASN A 253 50.68 51.13 -10.43
N LEU A 254 50.07 52.29 -10.68
CA LEU A 254 50.18 53.01 -11.95
C LEU A 254 51.33 54.00 -11.92
N SER A 255 52.16 53.97 -12.97
CA SER A 255 53.19 54.97 -13.24
C SER A 255 53.09 55.48 -14.68
N LEU A 256 53.62 56.69 -14.93
CA LEU A 256 53.70 57.24 -16.28
C LEU A 256 54.84 56.55 -17.04
N SER A 257 54.58 56.12 -18.26
CA SER A 257 55.64 55.67 -19.18
C SER A 257 56.39 56.87 -19.78
N SER A 258 57.55 56.63 -20.40
CA SER A 258 58.26 57.66 -21.16
C SER A 258 57.43 58.24 -22.31
N THR A 259 56.56 57.42 -22.93
CA THR A 259 55.60 57.85 -23.95
C THR A 259 54.50 58.72 -23.34
N GLY A 260 54.04 58.39 -22.13
CA GLY A 260 53.04 59.16 -21.38
C GLY A 260 53.57 60.50 -20.88
N GLU A 261 54.87 60.62 -20.60
CA GLU A 261 55.48 61.90 -20.20
C GLU A 261 55.45 62.92 -21.34
N ASN A 262 55.56 62.45 -22.58
CA ASN A 262 55.46 63.29 -23.76
C ASN A 262 54.02 63.80 -24.00
N LEU A 263 52.98 63.10 -23.52
CA LEU A 263 51.58 63.54 -23.63
C LEU A 263 51.23 64.78 -22.78
N LEU A 264 52.13 65.22 -21.89
CA LEU A 264 51.90 66.39 -21.06
C LEU A 264 51.98 67.72 -21.83
N SER A 265 52.36 67.70 -23.12
CA SER A 265 52.23 68.85 -24.02
C SER A 265 50.85 68.86 -24.70
N GLU A 266 50.24 70.04 -24.84
CA GLU A 266 48.94 70.20 -25.51
C GLU A 266 48.94 69.67 -26.95
N GLU A 267 50.09 69.69 -27.61
CA GLU A 267 50.26 69.25 -29.00
C GLU A 267 50.15 67.71 -29.13
N ASN A 268 50.68 66.97 -28.16
CA ASN A 268 50.64 65.50 -28.15
C ASN A 268 49.30 64.95 -27.63
N PHE A 269 48.58 65.73 -26.81
CA PHE A 269 47.22 65.37 -26.40
C PHE A 269 46.25 65.29 -27.59
N LYS A 270 46.46 66.13 -28.63
CA LYS A 270 45.70 66.07 -29.89
C LYS A 270 45.94 64.78 -30.67
N GLU A 271 47.15 64.21 -30.62
CA GLU A 271 47.44 62.91 -31.25
C GLU A 271 46.69 61.77 -30.53
N LEU A 272 46.59 61.84 -29.21
CA LEU A 272 45.79 60.89 -28.42
C LEU A 272 44.29 60.99 -28.74
N GLN A 273 43.78 62.21 -28.98
CA GLN A 273 42.41 62.41 -29.47
C GLN A 273 42.18 61.81 -30.86
N LEU A 274 43.13 61.99 -31.79
CA LEU A 274 43.06 61.42 -33.13
C LEU A 274 43.11 59.88 -33.09
N ALA A 275 43.98 59.30 -32.27
CA ALA A 275 44.07 57.86 -32.10
C ALA A 275 42.79 57.25 -31.51
N LEU A 276 42.15 57.95 -30.57
CA LEU A 276 40.89 57.55 -29.96
C LEU A 276 39.68 57.67 -30.88
N ASN A 277 39.63 58.70 -31.74
CA ASN A 277 38.53 58.92 -32.67
C ASN A 277 38.64 58.10 -33.97
N SER A 278 39.80 57.46 -34.23
CA SER A 278 40.05 56.64 -35.44
C SER A 278 39.55 55.19 -35.36
N LYS A 279 38.82 54.83 -34.30
CA LYS A 279 38.25 53.50 -34.04
C LYS A 279 36.79 53.58 -33.66
#